data_AF-A0A0F9URI5-F1
#
_entry.id   AF-A0A0F9URI5-F1
#
_cell.length_a   1.000
_cell.length_b   1.000
_cell.length_c   1.000
_cell.angle_alpha   90.00
_cell.angle_beta   90.00
_cell.angle_gamma   90.00
#
_symmetry.space_group_name_H-M   'P 1'
#
loop_
_entity.id
_entity.type
_entity.pdbx_description
1 polymer ?
#
loop_
_entity_poly.entity_id
_entity_poly.type
_entity_poly.pdbx_seq_one_letter_code
_entity_poly.pdbx_strand_id
1 'polypeptide(L)'
;MSETIAIKRIKWNRFMGKLPTNTKIVTRRSRWGNPFNLSEHTRGESLKKYRKWLRDQIQADKQFIEPLKGYNLACGCDITEKCHADIILEFFQCHVILGIKDVDQCLANNPCKIHNCGSWEGHCYCPNIWEVDDKK
;
A
#
# COMPACT_ATOMS: atom_id res chain seq x y z
N MET A 1 25.52 11.79 6.54
CA MET A 1 24.24 12.17 5.89
C MET A 1 23.57 10.89 5.45
N SER A 2 22.38 10.57 5.97
CA SER A 2 21.63 9.39 5.55
C SER A 2 20.73 9.75 4.37
N GLU A 3 21.08 9.30 3.16
CA GLU A 3 20.14 9.34 2.04
C GLU A 3 18.90 8.51 2.40
N THR A 4 17.74 9.16 2.41
CA THR A 4 16.47 8.47 2.66
C THR A 4 16.09 7.74 1.38
N ILE A 5 16.50 6.48 1.25
CA ILE A 5 16.27 5.66 0.04
C ILE A 5 14.75 5.61 -0.22
N ALA A 6 14.31 6.35 -1.24
CA ALA A 6 12.90 6.48 -1.60
C ALA A 6 12.39 5.14 -2.17
N ILE A 7 11.78 4.33 -1.30
CA ILE A 7 11.24 3.02 -1.65
C ILE A 7 10.11 3.20 -2.66
N LYS A 8 10.26 2.61 -3.85
CA LYS A 8 9.28 2.73 -4.94
C LYS A 8 8.77 1.38 -5.42
N ARG A 9 7.57 1.41 -6.01
CA ARG A 9 7.03 0.32 -6.82
C ARG A 9 7.76 0.25 -8.16
N ILE A 10 7.94 -0.96 -8.68
CA ILE A 10 8.53 -1.23 -9.99
C ILE A 10 7.60 -2.18 -10.75
N LYS A 11 7.25 -1.83 -12.01
CA LYS A 11 6.59 -2.75 -12.94
C LYS A 11 7.62 -3.79 -13.40
N TRP A 12 7.45 -5.04 -13.00
CA TRP A 12 8.34 -6.15 -13.38
C TRP A 12 7.57 -7.46 -13.49
N ASN A 13 7.97 -8.29 -14.47
CA ASN A 13 7.57 -9.68 -14.60
C ASN A 13 8.75 -10.53 -15.12
N ARG A 14 8.64 -11.85 -15.03
CA ARG A 14 9.72 -12.81 -15.39
C ARG A 14 10.25 -12.71 -16.82
N PHE A 15 9.51 -12.10 -17.74
CA PHE A 15 9.90 -11.92 -19.14
C PHE A 15 10.68 -10.60 -19.36
N MET A 16 10.69 -9.69 -18.39
CA MET A 16 11.45 -8.44 -18.40
C MET A 16 12.91 -8.62 -17.94
N GLY A 17 13.44 -9.83 -18.01
CA GLY A 17 14.81 -10.17 -17.60
C GLY A 17 15.01 -10.26 -16.08
N LYS A 18 16.24 -9.99 -15.63
CA LYS A 18 16.62 -10.09 -14.21
C LYS A 18 15.83 -9.09 -13.35
N LEU A 19 15.54 -9.47 -12.10
CA LEU A 19 14.97 -8.54 -11.13
C LEU A 19 15.99 -7.42 -10.83
N PRO A 20 15.58 -6.13 -10.79
CA PRO A 20 16.49 -5.04 -10.41
C PRO A 20 17.08 -5.24 -9.00
N THR A 21 18.25 -4.63 -8.77
CA THR A 21 18.89 -4.62 -7.44
C THR A 21 18.00 -3.92 -6.40
N ASN A 22 18.22 -4.25 -5.13
CA ASN A 22 17.44 -3.75 -3.99
C ASN A 22 15.90 -3.82 -4.18
N THR A 23 15.41 -4.90 -4.77
CA THR A 23 13.98 -5.09 -5.10
C THR A 23 13.48 -6.45 -4.60
N LYS A 24 12.25 -6.51 -4.08
CA LYS A 24 11.56 -7.74 -3.64
C LYS A 24 10.31 -7.98 -4.51
N ILE A 25 10.04 -9.23 -4.84
CA ILE A 25 8.86 -9.62 -5.63
C ILE A 25 7.65 -9.73 -4.70
N VAL A 26 6.61 -8.93 -4.96
CA VAL A 26 5.33 -8.96 -4.24
C VAL A 26 4.17 -9.48 -5.11
N THR A 27 4.45 -10.15 -6.24
CA THR A 27 3.40 -10.72 -7.12
C THR A 27 2.55 -11.79 -6.42
N ARG A 28 1.42 -12.21 -7.02
CA ARG A 28 0.41 -13.15 -6.44
C ARG A 28 0.98 -14.47 -5.88
N ARG A 29 2.18 -14.91 -6.29
CA ARG A 29 2.84 -16.13 -5.77
C ARG A 29 3.70 -15.90 -4.52
N SER A 30 3.90 -14.65 -4.10
CA SER A 30 4.61 -14.30 -2.87
C SER A 30 3.63 -14.26 -1.68
N ARG A 31 4.15 -14.37 -0.45
CA ARG A 31 3.34 -14.21 0.78
C ARG A 31 2.65 -12.84 0.91
N TRP A 32 3.12 -11.83 0.18
CA TRP A 32 2.53 -10.48 0.14
C TRP A 32 1.62 -10.25 -1.08
N GLY A 33 1.44 -11.27 -1.92
CA GLY A 33 0.59 -11.20 -3.11
C GLY A 33 -0.88 -11.04 -2.74
N ASN A 34 -1.62 -10.26 -3.52
CA ASN A 34 -3.05 -10.09 -3.30
C ASN A 34 -3.83 -11.40 -3.59
N PRO A 35 -4.57 -11.98 -2.61
CA PRO A 35 -5.41 -13.15 -2.87
C PRO A 35 -6.66 -12.81 -3.70
N PHE A 36 -7.19 -11.59 -3.54
CA PHE A 36 -8.39 -11.08 -4.18
C PHE A 36 -8.12 -10.74 -5.65
N ASN A 37 -8.57 -11.60 -6.56
CA ASN A 37 -8.20 -11.51 -7.97
C ASN A 37 -9.22 -10.73 -8.82
N LEU A 38 -8.75 -10.24 -9.97
CA LEU A 38 -9.51 -9.37 -10.87
C LEU A 38 -10.52 -10.12 -11.78
N SER A 39 -10.64 -11.44 -11.64
CA SER A 39 -11.70 -12.23 -12.29
C SER A 39 -12.94 -12.40 -11.39
N GLU A 40 -12.81 -12.16 -10.08
CA GLU A 40 -13.91 -12.26 -9.11
C GLU A 40 -14.36 -10.88 -8.60
N HIS A 41 -13.47 -9.88 -8.62
CA HIS A 41 -13.70 -8.55 -8.04
C HIS A 41 -13.16 -7.43 -8.95
N THR A 42 -13.78 -6.25 -8.90
CA THR A 42 -13.18 -5.05 -9.51
C THR A 42 -11.83 -4.70 -8.87
N ARG A 43 -11.02 -3.87 -9.54
CA ARG A 43 -9.75 -3.41 -8.99
C ARG A 43 -9.94 -2.61 -7.68
N GLY A 44 -11.00 -1.81 -7.57
CA GLY A 44 -11.35 -1.09 -6.34
C GLY A 44 -11.65 -2.02 -5.18
N GLU A 45 -12.56 -2.98 -5.35
CA GLU A 45 -12.92 -3.97 -4.32
C GLU A 45 -11.73 -4.88 -3.94
N SER A 46 -10.97 -5.36 -4.92
CA SER A 46 -9.78 -6.19 -4.72
C SER A 46 -8.77 -5.47 -3.82
N LEU A 47 -8.53 -4.18 -4.05
CA LEU A 47 -7.63 -3.36 -3.25
C LEU A 47 -8.22 -3.01 -1.87
N LYS A 48 -9.53 -2.74 -1.77
CA LYS A 48 -10.22 -2.50 -0.50
C LYS A 48 -10.17 -3.72 0.42
N LYS A 49 -10.43 -4.91 -0.12
CA LYS A 49 -10.28 -6.20 0.58
C LYS A 49 -8.83 -6.48 0.95
N TYR A 50 -7.87 -6.21 0.04
CA TYR A 50 -6.44 -6.37 0.32
C TYR A 50 -5.97 -5.47 1.47
N ARG A 51 -6.40 -4.20 1.53
CA ARG A 51 -6.03 -3.26 2.59
C ARG A 51 -6.44 -3.78 3.97
N LYS A 52 -7.64 -4.36 4.09
CA LYS A 52 -8.08 -5.02 5.32
C LYS A 52 -7.25 -6.28 5.61
N TRP A 53 -7.15 -7.20 4.67
CA TRP A 53 -6.38 -8.44 4.86
C TRP A 53 -4.93 -8.20 5.26
N LEU A 54 -4.25 -7.22 4.64
CA LEU A 54 -2.87 -6.85 4.99
C LEU A 54 -2.76 -6.32 6.43
N ARG A 55 -3.72 -5.51 6.89
CA ARG A 55 -3.82 -5.09 8.30
C ARG A 55 -3.98 -6.31 9.21
N ASP A 56 -4.90 -7.21 8.88
CA ASP A 56 -5.17 -8.41 9.67
C ASP A 56 -3.91 -9.31 9.76
N GLN A 57 -3.13 -9.43 8.67
CA GLN A 57 -1.83 -10.12 8.68
C GLN A 57 -0.79 -9.43 9.57
N ILE A 58 -0.69 -8.09 9.54
CA ILE A 58 0.27 -7.32 10.36
C ILE A 58 -0.11 -7.34 11.85
N GLN A 59 -1.41 -7.42 12.17
CA GLN A 59 -1.87 -7.58 13.55
C GLN A 59 -1.57 -8.98 14.09
N ALA A 60 -1.67 -10.03 13.25
CA ALA A 60 -1.31 -11.40 13.61
C ALA A 60 0.21 -11.62 13.71
N ASP A 61 0.99 -11.11 12.74
CA ASP A 61 2.45 -11.10 12.76
C ASP A 61 3.00 -9.70 12.44
N LYS A 62 3.51 -9.02 13.47
CA LYS A 62 4.13 -7.69 13.33
C LYS A 62 5.39 -7.69 12.44
N GLN A 63 6.02 -8.85 12.24
CA GLN A 63 7.17 -9.01 11.36
C GLN A 63 6.78 -9.34 9.90
N PHE A 64 5.47 -9.47 9.59
CA PHE A 64 4.99 -9.87 8.26
C PHE A 64 5.54 -8.97 7.14
N ILE A 65 5.58 -7.65 7.37
CA ILE A 65 6.10 -6.68 6.39
C ILE A 65 7.59 -6.34 6.54
N GLU A 66 8.19 -6.42 7.74
CA GLU A 66 9.58 -5.97 7.98
C GLU A 66 10.62 -6.45 6.95
N PRO A 67 10.58 -7.69 6.40
CA PRO A 67 11.50 -8.16 5.35
C PRO A 67 11.38 -7.48 3.96
N LEU A 68 10.43 -6.55 3.78
CA LEU A 68 10.32 -5.65 2.61
C LEU A 68 10.87 -4.24 2.88
N LYS A 69 11.16 -3.89 4.14
CA LYS A 69 11.63 -2.57 4.56
C LYS A 69 12.96 -2.23 3.87
N GLY A 70 13.04 -1.04 3.28
CA GLY A 70 14.19 -0.58 2.48
C GLY A 70 14.28 -1.16 1.06
N TYR A 71 13.39 -2.08 0.65
CA TYR A 71 13.41 -2.69 -0.68
C TYR A 71 12.29 -2.19 -1.59
N ASN A 72 12.63 -1.90 -2.85
CA ASN A 72 11.63 -1.61 -3.89
C ASN A 72 10.69 -2.80 -4.12
N LEU A 73 9.44 -2.54 -4.51
CA LEU A 73 8.41 -3.58 -4.63
C LEU A 73 8.07 -3.89 -6.09
N ALA A 74 8.40 -5.09 -6.55
CA ALA A 74 8.15 -5.55 -7.91
C ALA A 74 6.78 -6.23 -8.05
N CYS A 75 5.94 -5.69 -8.93
CA CYS A 75 4.66 -6.29 -9.34
C CYS A 75 4.43 -6.17 -10.85
N GLY A 76 3.58 -7.03 -11.42
CA GLY A 76 3.28 -7.04 -12.86
C GLY A 76 2.19 -6.04 -13.31
N CYS A 77 1.43 -5.45 -12.39
CA CYS A 77 0.39 -4.46 -12.69
C CYS A 77 0.98 -3.21 -13.35
N ASP A 78 0.26 -2.61 -14.31
CA ASP A 78 0.76 -1.42 -15.02
C ASP A 78 0.96 -0.25 -14.06
N ILE A 79 2.05 0.50 -14.23
CA ILE A 79 2.47 1.56 -13.31
C ILE A 79 1.48 2.74 -13.23
N THR A 80 0.62 2.91 -14.25
CA THR A 80 -0.49 3.87 -14.25
C THR A 80 -1.69 3.41 -13.42
N GLU A 81 -1.82 2.11 -13.16
CA GLU A 81 -2.91 1.51 -12.40
C GLU A 81 -2.56 1.29 -10.93
N LYS A 82 -3.57 1.39 -10.08
CA LYS A 82 -3.48 1.09 -8.64
C LYS A 82 -3.15 -0.39 -8.40
N CYS A 83 -2.20 -0.65 -7.51
CA CYS A 83 -1.69 -1.98 -7.19
C CYS A 83 -1.63 -2.22 -5.68
N HIS A 84 -1.71 -3.49 -5.28
CA HIS A 84 -1.55 -3.87 -3.88
C HIS A 84 -0.14 -3.56 -3.34
N ALA A 85 0.85 -3.46 -4.23
CA ALA A 85 2.19 -2.99 -3.90
C ALA A 85 2.21 -1.54 -3.40
N ASP A 86 1.32 -0.67 -3.90
CA ASP A 86 1.22 0.72 -3.43
C ASP A 86 0.69 0.77 -1.99
N ILE A 87 -0.28 -0.09 -1.66
CA ILE A 87 -0.82 -0.23 -0.31
C ILE A 87 0.28 -0.70 0.67
N ILE A 88 1.16 -1.62 0.26
CA ILE A 88 2.32 -2.01 1.10
C ILE A 88 3.24 -0.80 1.37
N LEU A 89 3.48 0.06 0.37
CA LEU A 89 4.30 1.27 0.52
C LEU A 89 3.63 2.31 1.44
N GLU A 90 2.31 2.49 1.36
CA GLU A 90 1.56 3.36 2.27
C GLU A 90 1.76 2.95 3.74
N PHE A 91 1.67 1.65 4.04
CA PHE A 91 1.87 1.13 5.41
C PHE A 91 3.31 1.42 5.92
N PHE A 92 4.33 1.36 5.06
CA PHE A 92 5.69 1.74 5.45
C PHE A 92 5.86 3.24 5.66
N GLN A 93 5.30 4.09 4.79
CA GLN A 93 5.39 5.54 4.92
C GLN A 93 4.71 6.03 6.20
N CYS A 94 3.58 5.43 6.56
CA CYS A 94 2.91 5.63 7.85
C CYS A 94 3.82 5.29 9.05
N HIS A 95 4.51 4.14 9.00
CA HIS A 95 5.29 3.65 10.14
C HIS A 95 6.66 4.33 10.30
N VAL A 96 7.26 4.84 9.22
CA VAL A 96 8.60 5.43 9.23
C VAL A 96 8.61 6.93 9.56
N ILE A 97 7.59 7.69 9.16
CA ILE A 97 7.63 9.18 9.20
C ILE A 97 7.20 9.76 10.55
N LEU A 98 6.34 9.08 11.32
CA LEU A 98 5.68 9.67 12.50
C LEU A 98 6.03 9.02 13.85
N GLY A 99 6.78 7.90 13.87
CA GLY A 99 7.10 7.17 15.11
C GLY A 99 5.88 6.50 15.79
N ILE A 100 4.73 6.48 15.12
CA ILE A 100 3.46 5.97 15.64
C ILE A 100 3.48 4.43 15.60
N LYS A 101 3.26 3.81 16.76
CA LYS A 101 3.32 2.35 16.98
C LYS A 101 2.07 1.59 16.50
N ASP A 102 1.08 2.30 15.98
CA ASP A 102 -0.25 1.80 15.65
C ASP A 102 -0.74 2.35 14.29
N VAL A 103 -1.37 1.49 13.49
CA VAL A 103 -1.78 1.84 12.11
C VAL A 103 -3.04 2.69 12.06
N ASP A 104 -3.97 2.49 13.00
CA ASP A 104 -5.21 3.27 13.08
C ASP A 104 -4.94 4.65 13.69
N GLN A 105 -4.02 4.72 14.67
CA GLN A 105 -3.51 6.00 15.17
C GLN A 105 -2.74 6.78 14.09
N CYS A 106 -2.06 6.12 13.15
CA CYS A 106 -1.43 6.83 12.03
C CYS A 106 -2.44 7.32 10.98
N LEU A 107 -3.57 6.63 10.81
CA LEU A 107 -4.67 7.07 9.95
C LEU A 107 -5.45 8.23 10.60
N ALA A 108 -5.55 8.27 11.93
CA ALA A 108 -6.15 9.38 12.68
C ALA A 108 -5.22 10.61 12.78
N ASN A 109 -3.93 10.42 13.05
CA ASN A 109 -2.96 11.50 13.29
C ASN A 109 -2.30 12.06 12.01
N ASN A 110 -2.73 11.63 10.82
CA ASN A 110 -2.29 12.21 9.54
C ASN A 110 -3.47 12.93 8.84
N PRO A 111 -3.96 14.05 9.39
CA PRO A 111 -5.01 14.84 8.76
C PRO A 111 -4.47 15.47 7.47
N CYS A 112 -4.77 14.79 6.35
CA CYS A 112 -4.70 15.26 4.97
C CYS A 112 -3.65 16.34 4.65
N LYS A 113 -2.42 15.91 4.29
CA LYS A 113 -1.42 16.78 3.64
C LYS A 113 -1.49 16.82 2.10
N ILE A 114 -2.54 16.24 1.49
CA ILE A 114 -2.70 16.17 0.02
C ILE A 114 -3.66 17.27 -0.49
N HIS A 115 -4.50 17.83 0.36
CA HIS A 115 -5.37 18.98 0.06
C HIS A 115 -5.58 19.82 1.32
N ASN A 116 -5.75 21.13 1.15
CA ASN A 116 -5.85 22.11 2.25
C ASN A 116 -7.21 22.06 2.96
N CYS A 117 -7.49 20.96 3.67
CA CYS A 117 -8.77 20.69 4.32
C CYS A 117 -8.88 21.38 5.69
N GLY A 118 -9.17 22.68 5.67
CA GLY A 118 -9.41 23.47 6.87
C GLY A 118 -10.87 23.47 7.34
N SER A 119 -11.33 22.41 8.01
CA SER A 119 -12.51 22.45 8.88
C SER A 119 -12.49 21.31 9.91
N TRP A 120 -12.82 21.59 11.17
CA TRP A 120 -12.75 20.67 12.30
C TRP A 120 -14.09 20.54 13.03
N GLU A 121 -15.11 19.98 12.35
CA GLU A 121 -16.41 19.68 12.97
C GLU A 121 -16.76 18.18 12.87
N GLY A 122 -16.30 17.42 13.87
CA GLY A 122 -16.83 16.09 14.23
C GLY A 122 -16.38 14.89 13.38
N HIS A 123 -16.39 15.00 12.04
CA HIS A 123 -16.04 13.88 11.15
C HIS A 123 -15.13 14.32 10.00
N CYS A 124 -13.87 13.89 10.03
CA CYS A 124 -13.00 13.95 8.84
C CYS A 124 -13.39 12.84 7.86
N TYR A 125 -14.50 13.06 7.14
CA TYR A 125 -14.92 12.20 6.04
C TYR A 125 -13.99 12.45 4.85
N CYS A 126 -12.78 11.89 4.89
CA CYS A 126 -12.04 11.61 3.67
C CYS A 126 -12.89 10.64 2.85
N PRO A 127 -13.51 11.03 1.72
CA PRO A 127 -13.94 10.02 0.76
C PRO A 127 -12.68 9.23 0.42
N ASN A 128 -12.72 7.90 0.59
CA ASN A 128 -11.55 7.09 0.25
C ASN A 128 -11.15 7.44 -1.18
N ILE A 129 -9.85 7.56 -1.47
CA ILE A 129 -9.42 7.99 -2.81
C ILE A 129 -9.82 6.97 -3.91
N TRP A 130 -10.38 5.82 -3.53
CA TRP A 130 -11.03 4.80 -4.38
C TRP A 130 -12.50 4.50 -3.96
N GLU A 131 -13.20 5.46 -3.35
CA GLU A 131 -14.67 5.54 -3.16
C GLU A 131 -15.21 6.86 -3.74
N VAL A 132 -15.00 7.03 -5.04
CA VAL A 132 -15.89 7.83 -5.90
C VAL A 132 -16.66 6.84 -6.78
N ASP A 133 -17.91 7.17 -7.08
CA ASP A 133 -18.93 6.20 -7.47
C ASP A 133 -18.71 5.49 -8.82
N ASP A 134 -18.57 4.17 -8.80
CA ASP A 134 -19.11 3.29 -9.86
C ASP A 134 -20.63 3.12 -9.62
N LYS A 135 -21.39 4.22 -9.80
CA LYS A 135 -22.86 4.19 -9.96
C LYS A 135 -23.20 4.27 -11.45
N LYS A 136 -24.32 3.63 -11.81
CA LYS A 136 -24.88 3.64 -13.17
C LYS A 136 -25.39 5.02 -13.57
#